data_AF-A0A1V3PR75-F1
#
_entry.id   AF-A0A1V3PR75-F1
#
_cell.length_a   1.000
_cell.length_b   1.000
_cell.length_c   1.000
_cell.angle_alpha   90.00
_cell.angle_beta   90.00
_cell.angle_gamma   90.00
#
_symmetry.space_group_name_H-M   'P 1'
#
loop_
_entity.id
_entity.type
_entity.pdbx_description
1 polymer ?
#
loop_
_entity_poly.entity_id
_entity_poly.type
_entity_poly.pdbx_seq_one_letter_code
_entity_poly.pdbx_strand_id
1 'polypeptide(L)'
;MSVTLQHAGTNVEVLDGPYLFNGQPTPDAVVYYSTLIANIGELKRYAAQSLLPLYNNVWLDDEIGQLDEQTFMQKLARPSVHVYDEIGAALVYFDDGGIFAGHSIEITVKSGLPCNAQILG
;
A
#
# COMPACT_ATOMS: atom_id res chain seq x y z
N MET A 1 -3.00 -20.97 1.25
CA MET A 1 -1.95 -20.93 0.20
C MET A 1 -1.88 -19.49 -0.34
N SER A 2 -0.88 -19.08 -1.10
CA SER A 2 -0.90 -17.80 -1.82
C SER A 2 -0.16 -17.94 -3.15
N VAL A 3 -0.41 -17.02 -4.08
CA VAL A 3 0.39 -16.86 -5.29
C VAL A 3 0.97 -15.45 -5.33
N THR A 4 2.26 -15.34 -5.65
CA THR A 4 2.93 -14.07 -5.87
C THR A 4 3.20 -13.90 -7.36
N LEU A 5 2.89 -12.72 -7.89
CA LEU A 5 3.12 -12.37 -9.28
C LEU A 5 3.54 -10.91 -9.41
N GLN A 6 4.05 -10.57 -10.61
CA GLN A 6 4.31 -9.19 -11.01
C GLN A 6 3.16 -8.67 -11.86
N HIS A 7 2.65 -7.49 -11.53
CA HIS A 7 1.67 -6.79 -12.35
C HIS A 7 2.04 -5.31 -12.48
N ALA A 8 2.28 -4.85 -13.72
CA ALA A 8 2.72 -3.47 -14.00
C ALA A 8 3.92 -2.99 -13.15
N GLY A 9 4.86 -3.90 -12.82
CA GLY A 9 6.03 -3.59 -11.98
C GLY A 9 5.75 -3.50 -10.48
N THR A 10 4.54 -3.88 -10.04
CA THR A 10 4.12 -3.97 -8.64
C THR A 10 4.04 -5.44 -8.24
N ASN A 11 4.56 -5.76 -7.05
CA ASN A 11 4.39 -7.08 -6.45
C ASN A 11 2.92 -7.26 -6.06
N VAL A 12 2.32 -8.37 -6.46
CA VAL A 12 0.97 -8.76 -6.02
C VAL A 12 1.02 -10.12 -5.38
N GLU A 13 0.59 -10.22 -4.13
CA GLU A 13 0.28 -11.47 -3.46
C GLU A 13 -1.24 -11.63 -3.40
N VAL A 14 -1.74 -12.78 -3.82
CA VAL A 14 -3.16 -13.14 -3.70
C VAL A 14 -3.24 -14.32 -2.75
N LEU A 15 -3.93 -14.14 -1.62
CA LEU A 15 -4.18 -15.20 -0.67
C LEU A 15 -5.26 -16.15 -1.19
N ASP A 16 -5.16 -17.40 -0.76
CA ASP A 16 -6.12 -18.46 -1.07
C ASP A 16 -7.51 -18.11 -0.52
N GLY A 17 -8.53 -18.30 -1.35
CA GLY A 17 -9.86 -17.74 -1.14
C GLY A 17 -10.59 -17.50 -2.46
N PRO A 18 -11.63 -16.63 -2.49
CA PRO A 18 -12.45 -16.37 -3.69
C PRO A 18 -11.67 -15.77 -4.86
N TYR A 19 -10.49 -15.21 -4.60
CA TYR A 19 -9.62 -14.64 -5.61
C TYR A 19 -8.60 -15.61 -6.21
N LEU A 20 -8.55 -16.87 -5.74
CA LEU A 20 -7.73 -17.93 -6.32
C LEU A 20 -8.58 -19.10 -6.81
N PHE A 21 -8.32 -19.53 -8.04
CA PHE A 21 -8.89 -20.74 -8.62
C PHE A 21 -7.78 -21.54 -9.31
N ASN A 22 -7.60 -22.80 -8.89
CA ASN A 22 -6.53 -23.68 -9.40
C ASN A 22 -5.12 -23.05 -9.37
N GLY A 23 -4.81 -22.31 -8.30
CA GLY A 23 -3.51 -21.65 -8.12
C GLY A 23 -3.28 -20.45 -9.05
N GLN A 24 -4.33 -19.92 -9.67
CA GLN A 24 -4.29 -18.72 -10.50
C GLN A 24 -5.26 -17.66 -9.99
N PRO A 25 -4.91 -16.35 -10.08
CA PRO A 25 -5.85 -15.27 -9.80
C PRO A 25 -7.10 -15.37 -10.68
N THR A 26 -8.28 -15.19 -10.07
CA THR A 26 -9.54 -15.11 -10.82
C THR A 26 -9.61 -13.80 -11.61
N PRO A 27 -10.47 -13.69 -12.65
CA PRO A 27 -10.66 -12.43 -13.37
C PRO A 27 -11.03 -11.25 -12.45
N ASP A 28 -11.83 -11.49 -11.42
CA ASP A 28 -12.21 -10.48 -10.44
C ASP A 28 -11.00 -10.04 -9.59
N ALA A 29 -10.11 -10.97 -9.23
CA ALA A 29 -8.85 -10.63 -8.56
C ALA A 29 -8.00 -9.71 -9.44
N VAL A 30 -7.88 -10.07 -10.73
CA VAL A 30 -7.13 -9.31 -11.73
C VAL A 30 -7.66 -7.90 -11.85
N VAL A 31 -8.98 -7.73 -12.02
CA VAL A 31 -9.62 -6.41 -12.07
C VAL A 31 -9.35 -5.64 -10.79
N TYR A 32 -9.47 -6.29 -9.63
CA TYR A 32 -9.34 -5.65 -8.34
C TYR A 32 -7.93 -5.13 -8.07
N TYR A 33 -6.89 -5.97 -8.12
CA TYR A 33 -5.52 -5.50 -7.88
C TYR A 33 -5.05 -4.52 -8.98
N SER A 34 -5.53 -4.66 -10.23
CA SER A 34 -5.21 -3.71 -11.29
C SER A 34 -5.78 -2.32 -10.97
N THR A 35 -6.99 -2.28 -10.40
CA THR A 35 -7.62 -1.03 -9.94
C THR A 35 -6.83 -0.41 -8.79
N LEU A 36 -6.36 -1.19 -7.83
CA LEU A 36 -5.52 -0.67 -6.74
C LEU A 36 -4.21 -0.09 -7.28
N ILE A 37 -3.55 -0.79 -8.21
CA ILE A 37 -2.29 -0.36 -8.83
C ILE A 37 -2.49 0.93 -9.63
N ALA A 38 -3.58 1.04 -10.41
CA ALA A 38 -3.91 2.26 -11.14
C ALA A 38 -4.16 3.46 -10.21
N ASN A 39 -4.61 3.22 -8.97
CA ASN A 39 -4.91 4.23 -7.97
C ASN A 39 -3.80 4.42 -6.90
N ILE A 40 -2.57 3.95 -7.14
CA ILE A 40 -1.45 4.13 -6.21
C ILE A 40 -1.24 5.60 -5.80
N GLY A 41 -1.47 6.54 -6.71
CA GLY A 41 -1.39 7.98 -6.40
C GLY A 41 -2.36 8.39 -5.29
N GLU A 42 -3.59 7.91 -5.34
CA GLU A 42 -4.61 8.19 -4.32
C GLU A 42 -4.29 7.49 -2.99
N LEU A 43 -3.76 6.26 -3.04
CA LEU A 43 -3.31 5.54 -1.87
C LEU A 43 -2.15 6.27 -1.17
N LYS A 44 -1.16 6.74 -1.94
CA LYS A 44 -0.07 7.58 -1.40
C LYS A 44 -0.58 8.86 -0.77
N ARG A 45 -1.56 9.52 -1.39
CA ARG A 45 -2.19 10.72 -0.83
C ARG A 45 -2.87 10.41 0.50
N TYR A 46 -3.61 9.31 0.57
CA TYR A 46 -4.25 8.86 1.81
C TYR A 46 -3.23 8.62 2.94
N ALA A 47 -2.11 7.95 2.64
CA ALA A 47 -1.02 7.77 3.59
C ALA A 47 -0.41 9.10 4.04
N ALA A 48 -0.15 10.03 3.12
CA ALA A 48 0.38 11.34 3.45
C ALA A 48 -0.58 12.13 4.35
N GLN A 49 -1.87 12.17 4.05
CA GLN A 49 -2.88 12.83 4.88
C GLN A 49 -2.96 12.24 6.30
N SER A 50 -2.76 10.93 6.41
CA SER A 50 -2.86 10.21 7.68
C SER A 50 -1.60 10.32 8.54
N LEU A 51 -0.41 10.25 7.92
CA LEU A 51 0.87 10.06 8.60
C LEU A 51 1.80 11.27 8.56
N LEU A 52 1.56 12.24 7.68
CA LEU A 52 2.39 13.45 7.62
C LEU A 52 2.41 14.24 8.94
N PRO A 53 1.28 14.44 9.66
CA PRO A 53 1.32 15.12 10.96
C PRO A 53 2.15 14.35 11.99
N LEU A 54 2.12 13.02 11.94
CA LEU A 54 2.92 12.18 12.82
C LEU A 54 4.41 12.34 12.52
N TYR A 55 4.77 12.35 11.24
CA TYR A 55 6.14 12.63 10.81
C TYR A 55 6.61 13.99 11.33
N ASN A 56 5.95 15.08 10.91
CA ASN A 56 6.41 16.44 11.19
C ASN A 56 6.44 16.80 12.69
N ASN A 57 5.64 16.14 13.53
CA ASN A 57 5.53 16.47 14.95
C ASN A 57 6.30 15.53 15.89
N VAL A 58 6.56 14.28 15.47
CA VAL A 58 7.12 13.24 16.37
C VAL A 58 8.36 12.58 15.76
N TRP A 59 8.35 12.30 14.46
CA TRP A 59 9.43 11.60 13.76
C TRP A 59 10.27 12.53 12.89
N LEU A 60 10.23 13.84 13.16
CA LEU A 60 10.94 14.82 12.38
C LEU A 60 12.43 14.49 12.42
N ASP A 61 13.00 14.28 11.24
CA ASP A 61 14.43 14.11 11.07
C ASP A 61 15.01 15.46 10.64
N ASP A 62 15.97 15.99 11.40
CA ASP A 62 16.57 17.30 11.15
C ASP A 62 17.32 17.37 9.80
N GLU A 63 17.81 16.23 9.27
CA GLU A 63 18.48 16.17 7.97
C GLU A 63 17.48 16.23 6.80
N ILE A 64 16.29 15.67 6.99
CA ILE A 64 15.20 15.68 5.99
C ILE A 64 14.41 16.99 6.07
N GLY A 65 14.17 17.49 7.28
CA GLY A 65 13.32 18.64 7.57
C GLY A 65 11.83 18.33 7.43
N GLN A 66 11.01 19.38 7.60
CA GLN A 66 9.56 19.24 7.46
C GLN A 66 9.17 18.87 6.04
N LEU A 67 8.22 17.94 5.92
CA LEU A 67 7.68 17.51 4.65
C LEU A 67 6.32 18.16 4.39
N ASP A 68 6.01 18.37 3.11
CA ASP A 68 4.65 18.60 2.63
C ASP A 68 4.04 17.31 2.07
N GLU A 69 2.75 17.34 1.73
CA GLU A 69 2.03 16.16 1.22
C GLU A 69 2.70 15.59 -0.03
N GLN A 70 3.10 16.45 -0.97
CA GLN A 70 3.68 16.04 -2.24
C GLN A 70 5.03 15.35 -2.04
N THR A 71 5.89 15.89 -1.19
CA THR A 71 7.22 15.33 -0.92
C THR A 71 7.10 14.01 -0.17
N PHE A 72 6.17 13.92 0.79
CA PHE A 72 5.86 12.66 1.48
C PHE A 72 5.41 11.56 0.48
N MET A 73 4.48 11.89 -0.42
CA MET A 73 4.01 10.95 -1.45
C MET A 73 5.13 10.47 -2.40
N GLN A 74 6.11 11.34 -2.69
CA GLN A 74 7.27 11.01 -3.52
C GLN A 74 8.24 10.07 -2.82
N LYS A 75 8.34 10.13 -1.48
CA LYS A 75 9.18 9.22 -0.68
C LYS A 75 8.64 7.80 -0.66
N LEU A 76 7.32 7.62 -0.66
CA LEU A 76 6.69 6.30 -0.70
C LEU A 76 7.08 5.57 -1.98
N ALA A 77 7.74 4.41 -1.86
CA ALA A 77 8.27 3.67 -2.99
C ALA A 77 7.86 2.19 -2.96
N ARG A 78 8.17 1.48 -4.05
CA ARG A 78 8.02 0.02 -4.18
C ARG A 78 6.68 -0.51 -3.65
N PRO A 79 5.56 -0.12 -4.29
CA PRO A 79 4.25 -0.62 -3.91
C PRO A 79 4.23 -2.16 -3.92
N SER A 80 3.54 -2.74 -2.95
CA SER A 80 3.16 -4.16 -2.93
C SER A 80 1.69 -4.28 -2.56
N VAL A 81 0.93 -5.13 -3.25
CA VAL A 81 -0.50 -5.33 -3.03
C VAL A 81 -0.76 -6.75 -2.56
N HIS A 82 -1.40 -6.89 -1.42
CA HIS A 82 -1.79 -8.17 -0.83
C HIS A 82 -3.31 -8.26 -0.84
N VAL A 83 -3.85 -9.10 -1.72
CA VAL A 83 -5.28 -9.33 -1.86
C VAL A 83 -5.69 -10.46 -0.92
N TYR A 84 -6.63 -10.17 -0.02
CA TYR A 84 -7.11 -11.11 0.99
C TYR A 84 -8.28 -11.96 0.48
N ASP A 85 -8.68 -12.95 1.28
CA ASP A 85 -9.83 -13.80 0.99
C ASP A 85 -11.19 -13.07 1.07
N GLU A 86 -11.26 -11.91 1.74
CA GLU A 86 -12.45 -11.06 1.73
C GLU A 86 -12.52 -10.20 0.45
N ILE A 87 -13.65 -10.26 -0.27
CA ILE A 87 -13.86 -9.50 -1.51
C ILE A 87 -13.76 -7.99 -1.23
N GLY A 88 -12.89 -7.32 -1.97
CA GLY A 88 -12.63 -5.89 -1.80
C GLY A 88 -11.76 -5.54 -0.60
N ALA A 89 -11.16 -6.52 0.08
CA ALA A 89 -10.15 -6.31 1.11
C ALA A 89 -8.75 -6.48 0.52
N ALA A 90 -7.86 -5.54 0.84
CA ALA A 90 -6.44 -5.63 0.50
C ALA A 90 -5.58 -4.89 1.52
N LEU A 91 -4.30 -5.25 1.57
CA LEU A 91 -3.26 -4.42 2.17
C LEU A 91 -2.33 -3.93 1.09
N VAL A 92 -1.99 -2.64 1.12
CA VAL A 92 -1.04 -2.05 0.19
C VAL A 92 0.13 -1.51 0.99
N TYR A 93 1.32 -2.00 0.67
CA TYR A 93 2.55 -1.64 1.33
C TYR A 93 3.37 -0.68 0.49
N PHE A 94 4.08 0.21 1.17
CA PHE A 94 5.09 1.07 0.58
C PHE A 94 6.34 1.07 1.45
N ASP A 95 7.51 1.12 0.80
CA ASP A 95 8.74 1.55 1.45
C ASP A 95 8.56 3.03 1.84
N ASP A 96 8.88 3.40 3.08
CA ASP A 96 8.76 4.77 3.58
C ASP A 96 9.79 5.75 2.96
N GLY A 97 10.84 5.23 2.33
CA GLY A 97 11.94 6.04 1.80
C GLY A 97 12.76 6.72 2.90
N GLY A 98 12.77 6.16 4.11
CA GLY A 98 13.55 6.60 5.26
C GLY A 98 12.86 7.62 6.18
N ILE A 99 11.62 8.03 5.90
CA ILE A 99 10.91 9.04 6.71
C ILE A 99 10.48 8.51 8.09
N PHE A 100 10.33 7.20 8.25
CA PHE A 100 10.07 6.52 9.51
C PHE A 100 11.16 5.48 9.77
N ALA A 101 12.44 5.88 9.67
CA ALA A 101 13.58 5.01 10.00
C ALA A 101 13.60 3.65 9.24
N GLY A 102 13.04 3.60 8.02
CA GLY A 102 13.04 2.39 7.19
C GLY A 102 11.92 1.41 7.49
N HIS A 103 10.88 1.83 8.22
CA HIS A 103 9.66 1.06 8.40
C HIS A 103 8.86 0.98 7.09
N SER A 104 7.94 0.03 7.01
CA SER A 104 6.96 -0.03 5.91
C SER A 104 5.72 0.77 6.25
N ILE A 105 5.09 1.38 5.25
CA ILE A 105 3.77 1.98 5.37
C ILE A 105 2.74 0.99 4.83
N GLU A 106 1.77 0.61 5.65
CA GLU A 106 0.64 -0.23 5.25
C GLU A 106 -0.62 0.61 5.16
N ILE A 107 -1.36 0.42 4.06
CA ILE A 107 -2.71 0.94 3.89
C ILE A 107 -3.68 -0.24 3.87
N THR A 108 -4.63 -0.24 4.79
CA THR A 108 -5.76 -1.16 4.77
C THR A 108 -6.83 -0.64 3.81
N VAL A 109 -7.21 -1.50 2.87
CA VAL A 109 -8.31 -1.26 1.94
C VAL A 109 -9.46 -2.19 2.31
N LYS A 110 -10.66 -1.63 2.47
CA LYS A 110 -11.90 -2.38 2.69
C LYS A 110 -12.96 -1.91 1.71
N SER A 111 -13.67 -2.86 1.10
CA SER A 111 -14.64 -2.58 0.03
C SER A 111 -14.06 -1.69 -1.09
N GLY A 112 -12.77 -1.85 -1.40
CA GLY A 112 -12.05 -1.08 -2.41
C GLY A 112 -11.67 0.35 -2.02
N LEU A 113 -11.89 0.78 -0.77
CA LEU A 113 -11.54 2.11 -0.28
C LEU A 113 -10.48 2.04 0.83
N PRO A 114 -9.48 2.94 0.86
CA PRO A 114 -8.52 3.00 1.96
C PRO A 114 -9.23 3.46 3.25
N CYS A 115 -9.03 2.73 4.34
CA CYS A 115 -9.71 3.00 5.62
C CYS A 115 -8.76 3.10 6.83
N ASN A 116 -7.50 2.72 6.66
CA ASN A 116 -6.47 2.87 7.69
C ASN A 116 -5.09 2.99 7.04
N ALA A 117 -4.19 3.74 7.68
CA ALA A 117 -2.78 3.81 7.33
C ALA A 117 -1.94 3.69 8.60
N GLN A 118 -0.91 2.84 8.59
CA GLN A 118 -0.06 2.60 9.74
C GLN A 118 1.40 2.37 9.34
N ILE A 119 2.29 2.57 10.31
CA ILE A 119 3.72 2.28 10.21
C ILE A 119 3.93 0.86 10.76
N LEU A 120 4.63 0.01 10.00
CA LEU A 120 4.95 -1.36 10.36
C LEU A 120 6.46 -1.61 10.37
N GLY A 121 6.95 -2.23 11.44
CA GLY A 121 8.34 -2.61 11.63
C GLY A 121 8.66 -2.83 13.10
#